data_AF-A0A1H9AQ45-F1
#
_entry.id   AF-A0A1H9AQ45-F1
#
_cell.length_a   1.000
_cell.length_b   1.000
_cell.length_c   1.000
_cell.angle_alpha   90.00
_cell.angle_beta   90.00
_cell.angle_gamma   90.00
#
_symmetry.space_group_name_H-M   'P 1'
#
loop_
_entity.id
_entity.type
_entity.pdbx_description
1 polymer ?
#
loop_
_entity_poly.entity_id
_entity_poly.type
_entity_poly.pdbx_seq_one_letter_code
_entity_poly.pdbx_strand_id
1 'polypeptide(L)' 'MKKYIFASTPIILGVLSFLIFMMKGSNVAPDGTLEEPFFLIPIGFLLLFIGFICVVGVALISVIKKTQYVK' A
#
# COMPACT_ATOMS: atom_id res chain seq x y z
N MET A 1 -11.35 8.96 13.87
CA MET A 1 -11.19 7.72 13.06
C MET A 1 -11.04 8.00 11.57
N LYS A 2 -11.84 8.89 10.96
CA LYS A 2 -11.77 9.25 9.51
C LYS A 2 -10.35 9.49 8.96
N LYS A 3 -9.48 10.17 9.71
CA LYS A 3 -8.08 10.44 9.31
C LYS A 3 -7.21 9.19 9.10
N TYR A 4 -7.46 8.11 9.84
CA TYR A 4 -6.72 6.86 9.69
C TYR A 4 -7.26 6.01 8.53
N ILE A 5 -8.55 6.16 8.20
CA ILE A 5 -9.16 5.53 7.01
C ILE A 5 -8.51 6.11 5.75
N PHE A 6 -8.39 7.44 5.66
CA PHE A 6 -7.67 8.07 4.54
C PHE A 6 -6.19 7.71 4.51
N ALA A 7 -5.52 7.63 5.67
CA ALA A 7 -4.10 7.27 5.72
C ALA A 7 -3.82 5.80 5.33
N SER A 8 -4.82 4.91 5.47
CA SER A 8 -4.68 3.48 5.17
C SER A 8 -5.07 3.11 3.73
N THR A 9 -5.59 4.04 2.93
CA THR A 9 -5.94 3.76 1.52
C THR A 9 -4.77 3.23 0.69
N PRO A 10 -3.52 3.71 0.81
CA PRO A 10 -2.41 3.16 0.02
C PRO A 10 -2.07 1.74 0.44
N ILE A 11 -2.23 1.39 1.73
CA ILE A 11 -2.00 0.03 2.23
C ILE A 11 -2.99 -0.94 1.56
N ILE A 12 -4.27 -0.57 1.52
CA ILE A 12 -5.31 -1.39 0.89
C ILE A 12 -5.02 -1.58 -0.60
N LEU A 13 -4.65 -0.51 -1.31
CA LEU A 13 -4.28 -0.58 -2.72
C LEU A 13 -3.00 -1.42 -2.96
N GLY A 14 -2.03 -1.36 -2.06
CA GLY A 14 -0.82 -2.18 -2.11
C GLY A 14 -1.15 -3.67 -1.98
N VAL A 15 -1.96 -4.05 -0.98
CA VAL A 15 -2.45 -5.44 -0.83
C VAL A 15 -3.24 -5.89 -2.07
N LEU A 16 -4.14 -5.03 -2.57
CA LEU A 16 -4.93 -5.34 -3.76
C LEU A 16 -4.05 -5.61 -5.00
N SER A 17 -2.93 -4.89 -5.13
CA SER A 17 -1.97 -5.11 -6.22
C SER A 17 -1.39 -6.52 -6.20
N PHE A 18 -1.03 -7.04 -5.02
CA PHE A 18 -0.57 -8.43 -4.88
C PHE A 18 -1.67 -9.45 -5.14
N LEU A 19 -2.91 -9.18 -4.71
CA LEU A 19 -4.05 -10.07 -4.98
C LEU A 19 -4.31 -10.18 -6.49
N ILE A 20 -4.29 -9.05 -7.21
CA ILE A 20 -4.46 -9.04 -8.66
C ILE A 20 -3.32 -9.81 -9.35
N PHE A 21 -2.07 -9.64 -8.89
CA PHE A 21 -0.94 -10.42 -9.39
C PHE A 21 -1.15 -11.92 -9.20
N MET A 22 -1.56 -12.36 -8.00
CA MET A 22 -1.85 -13.78 -7.72
C MET A 22 -2.97 -14.35 -8.60
N MET A 23 -3.99 -13.55 -8.90
CA MET A 23 -5.10 -13.97 -9.76
C MET A 23 -4.70 -14.07 -11.24
N LYS A 24 -3.86 -13.16 -11.73
CA LYS A 24 -3.39 -13.15 -13.13
C LYS A 24 -2.29 -14.18 -13.38
N GLY A 25 -1.39 -14.36 -12.42
CA GLY A 25 -0.26 -15.27 -12.52
C GLY A 25 0.71 -14.88 -13.64
N SER A 26 1.52 -15.86 -14.04
CA SER A 26 2.50 -15.75 -15.11
C SER A 26 2.28 -16.87 -16.11
N ASN A 27 2.37 -16.57 -17.41
CA ASN A 27 2.27 -17.56 -18.48
C ASN A 27 3.43 -17.38 -19.47
N VAL A 28 3.85 -18.46 -20.12
CA VAL A 28 4.84 -18.40 -21.20
C VAL A 28 4.10 -18.46 -22.53
N ALA A 29 4.27 -17.44 -23.35
CA ALA A 29 3.71 -17.36 -24.69
C ALA A 29 4.40 -18.35 -25.64
N PRO A 30 3.78 -18.69 -26.79
CA PRO A 30 4.33 -19.67 -27.74
C PRO A 30 5.69 -19.30 -28.33
N ASP A 31 6.04 -18.02 -28.31
CA ASP A 31 7.34 -17.47 -28.72
C ASP A 31 8.41 -17.53 -27.61
N GLY A 32 8.06 -18.04 -26.43
CA GLY A 32 8.92 -18.11 -25.26
C GLY A 32 8.91 -16.86 -24.39
N THR A 33 8.09 -15.84 -24.72
CA THR A 33 7.98 -14.62 -23.91
C THR A 33 7.22 -14.89 -22.61
N LEU A 34 7.72 -14.38 -21.48
CA LEU A 34 7.02 -14.44 -20.20
C LEU A 34 6.01 -13.29 -20.11
N GLU A 35 4.72 -13.63 -20.06
CA GLU A 35 3.63 -12.69 -19.84
C GLU A 35 3.19 -12.72 -18.37
N GLU A 36 3.48 -11.65 -17.65
CA GLU A 36 3.06 -11.47 -16.27
C GLU A 36 2.85 -9.99 -15.92
N PRO A 37 1.91 -9.66 -15.03
CA PRO A 37 1.71 -8.28 -14.59
C PRO A 37 2.74 -7.90 -13.52
N PHE A 38 4.03 -8.09 -13.81
CA PHE A 38 5.16 -7.88 -12.89
C PHE A 38 5.12 -6.50 -12.24
N PHE A 39 4.66 -5.48 -12.97
CA PHE A 39 4.53 -4.11 -12.48
C PHE A 39 3.71 -3.97 -11.19
N LEU A 40 2.77 -4.88 -10.92
CA LEU A 40 1.96 -4.88 -9.70
C LEU A 40 2.77 -5.17 -8.44
N ILE A 41 3.86 -5.92 -8.54
CA ILE A 41 4.69 -6.28 -7.39
C ILE A 41 5.47 -5.05 -6.88
N PRO A 42 6.28 -4.34 -7.71
CA PRO A 42 6.96 -3.11 -7.27
C PRO A 42 5.98 -2.03 -6.79
N ILE A 43 4.86 -1.86 -7.50
CA ILE A 43 3.82 -0.89 -7.10
C ILE A 43 3.21 -1.27 -5.76
N GLY A 44 2.92 -2.55 -5.54
CA GLY A 44 2.39 -3.07 -4.29
C GLY A 44 3.29 -2.72 -3.10
N PHE A 45 4.60 -2.96 -3.21
CA PHE A 45 5.56 -2.60 -2.17
C PHE A 45 5.65 -1.10 -1.94
N LEU A 46 5.68 -0.30 -3.02
CA LEU A 46 5.74 1.15 -2.94
C LEU A 46 4.51 1.72 -2.21
N LEU A 47 3.31 1.23 -2.55
CA LEU A 47 2.06 1.62 -1.91
C LEU A 47 1.99 1.22 -0.44
N LEU A 48 2.45 0.01 -0.08
CA LEU A 48 2.56 -0.42 1.31
C LEU A 48 3.49 0.49 2.11
N PHE A 49 4.65 0.83 1.53
CA PHE A 49 5.64 1.69 2.18
C PHE A 49 5.10 3.10 2.43
N ILE A 50 4.51 3.72 1.40
CA ILE A 50 3.87 5.05 1.55
C ILE A 50 2.73 4.99 2.55
N GLY A 51 1.87 3.99 2.47
CA GLY A 51 0.75 3.82 3.39
C GLY A 51 1.19 3.69 4.85
N PHE A 52 2.27 2.95 5.09
CA PHE A 52 2.85 2.84 6.42
C PHE A 52 3.35 4.21 6.94
N ILE A 53 4.07 4.96 6.12
CA ILE A 53 4.52 6.32 6.46
C ILE A 53 3.34 7.24 6.77
N CYS A 54 2.27 7.19 5.97
CA CYS A 54 1.06 7.97 6.19
C CYS A 54 0.40 7.66 7.53
N VAL A 55 0.20 6.38 7.85
CA VAL A 55 -0.44 5.95 9.11
C VAL A 55 0.41 6.36 10.31
N VAL A 56 1.72 6.09 10.27
CA VAL A 56 2.65 6.48 11.34
C VAL A 56 2.69 8.00 11.51
N GLY A 57 2.79 8.76 10.41
CA GLY A 57 2.79 10.21 10.44
C GLY A 57 1.51 10.79 11.07
N VAL A 58 0.33 10.29 10.68
CA VAL A 58 -0.95 10.72 11.26
C VAL A 58 -1.06 10.35 12.74
N ALA A 59 -0.57 9.17 13.13
CA ALA A 59 -0.55 8.74 14.52
C ALA A 59 0.34 9.65 15.37
N LEU A 60 1.58 9.93 14.93
CA LEU A 60 2.52 10.81 15.62
C LEU A 60 1.94 12.23 15.79
N ILE A 61 1.43 12.82 14.70
CA ILE A 61 0.79 14.15 14.75
C ILE A 61 -0.39 14.15 15.73
N SER A 62 -1.16 13.06 15.78
CA SER A 62 -2.27 12.94 16.72
C SER A 62 -1.81 12.93 18.18
N VAL A 63 -0.71 12.24 18.49
CA VAL A 63 -0.15 12.15 19.84
C VAL A 63 0.42 13.51 20.27
N ILE A 64 1.14 14.19 19.39
CA ILE A 64 1.70 15.52 19.67
C ILE A 64 0.58 16.52 19.95
N LYS A 65 -0.45 16.59 19.09
CA LYS A 65 -1.59 17.49 19.29
C LYS A 65 -2.35 17.21 20.59
N LYS A 66 -2.52 15.92 20.95
CA LYS A 66 -3.16 15.55 22.22
C LYS A 66 -2.33 16.05 23.42
N THR A 67 -1.02 15.95 23.35
CA THR A 67 -0.11 16.38 24.42
C THR A 67 -0.13 17.90 24.63
N GLN A 68 -0.28 18.68 23.56
CA GLN A 68 -0.39 20.14 23.62
C GLN A 68 -1.71 20.63 24.24
N TYR A 69 -2.79 19.86 24.12
CA TYR A 69 -4.10 20.22 24.68
C TYR A 69 -4.27 19.84 26.15
N VAL A 70 -3.34 19.04 26.70
CA VAL A 70 -3.35 18.55 28.08
C VAL A 70 -2.37 19.33 28.97
N LYS A 71 -1.49 20.14 28.38
CA LYS A 71 -0.72 21.19 29.07
C LYS A 71 -1.57 22.44 29.19
#